data_AF-A0AA38HDU3-F1
#
_entry.id   AF-A0AA38HDU3-F1
#
_cell.length_a   1.000
_cell.length_b   1.000
_cell.length_c   1.000
_cell.angle_alpha   90.00
_cell.angle_beta   90.00
_cell.angle_gamma   90.00
#
_symmetry.space_group_name_H-M   'P 1'
#
loop_
_entity.id
_entity.type
_entity.pdbx_description
1 polymer ?
#
loop_
_entity_poly.entity_id
_entity_poly.type
_entity_poly.pdbx_seq_one_letter_code
_entity_poly.pdbx_strand_id
1 'polypeptide(L)'
;MHLLGRHLPDHKPLRIALTAFYGISHPTSANLLARLSIPLATRVQDLTEPQITSLSSFLSSPSTSSRPADTPLSTPGAGPSSTRMADPLDGLLIETDLRRKVQGDIAHLRQVGTYRGRRHALGLPVRGQNTRNNAKTAKKMNRVERRHYST
;
A
#
# COMPACT_ATOMS: atom_id res chain seq x y z
N MET A 1 4.23 -12.22 -15.03
CA MET A 1 3.26 -11.20 -15.54
C MET A 1 3.76 -9.79 -15.22
N HIS A 2 3.53 -8.77 -16.08
CA HIS A 2 3.84 -7.37 -15.78
C HIS A 2 2.56 -6.57 -15.49
N LEU A 3 2.53 -5.83 -14.38
CA LEU A 3 1.39 -5.00 -13.98
C LEU A 3 1.91 -3.68 -13.39
N LEU A 4 1.39 -2.54 -13.85
CA LEU A 4 1.82 -1.19 -13.46
C LEU A 4 3.35 -0.94 -13.51
N GLY A 5 4.05 -1.59 -14.44
CA GLY A 5 5.51 -1.46 -14.60
C GLY A 5 6.35 -2.34 -13.67
N ARG A 6 5.73 -3.26 -12.92
CA ARG A 6 6.43 -4.24 -12.07
C ARG A 6 6.18 -5.68 -12.50
N HIS A 7 7.21 -6.51 -12.39
CA HIS A 7 7.12 -7.95 -12.63
C HIS A 7 6.57 -8.72 -11.41
N LEU A 8 5.52 -9.50 -11.64
CA LEU A 8 4.97 -10.47 -10.68
C LEU A 8 5.39 -11.89 -11.09
N PRO A 9 5.94 -12.68 -10.16
CA PRO A 9 6.28 -14.07 -10.42
C PRO A 9 5.02 -14.96 -10.51
N ASP A 10 4.95 -15.76 -11.57
CA ASP A 10 3.73 -16.46 -11.97
C ASP A 10 3.35 -17.62 -11.04
N HIS A 11 4.35 -18.27 -10.43
CA HIS A 11 4.16 -19.40 -9.52
C HIS A 11 3.64 -18.98 -8.14
N LYS A 12 3.76 -17.71 -7.74
CA LYS A 12 3.36 -17.26 -6.41
C LYS A 12 1.84 -17.05 -6.34
N PRO A 13 1.20 -17.26 -5.18
CA PRO A 13 -0.20 -16.91 -5.00
C PRO A 13 -0.37 -15.39 -5.13
N LEU A 14 -1.47 -14.97 -5.75
CA LEU A 14 -1.73 -13.57 -6.09
C LEU A 14 -1.68 -12.66 -4.84
N ARG A 15 -2.22 -13.12 -3.71
CA ARG A 15 -2.17 -12.42 -2.42
C ARG A 15 -0.74 -12.00 -2.01
N ILE A 16 0.25 -12.88 -2.25
CA ILE A 16 1.65 -12.63 -1.93
C ILE A 16 2.30 -11.81 -3.04
N ALA A 17 2.02 -12.11 -4.31
CA ALA A 17 2.58 -11.37 -5.43
C ALA A 17 2.22 -9.87 -5.40
N LEU A 18 0.98 -9.54 -4.97
CA LEU A 18 0.54 -8.15 -4.81
C LEU A 18 1.33 -7.38 -3.74
N THR A 19 1.88 -8.05 -2.72
CA THR A 19 2.72 -7.40 -1.70
C THR A 19 4.08 -6.93 -2.22
N ALA A 20 4.43 -7.29 -3.47
CA ALA A 20 5.56 -6.68 -4.13
C ALA A 20 5.33 -5.16 -4.26
N PHE A 21 4.13 -4.73 -4.67
CA PHE A 21 3.80 -3.32 -4.88
C PHE A 21 3.96 -2.50 -3.60
N TYR A 22 4.60 -1.34 -3.73
CA TYR A 22 4.78 -0.46 -2.60
C TYR A 22 3.44 0.19 -2.22
N GLY A 23 3.05 0.05 -0.95
CA GLY A 23 1.74 0.47 -0.45
C GLY A 23 0.73 -0.68 -0.32
N ILE A 24 0.99 -1.84 -0.94
CA ILE A 24 0.12 -3.02 -0.80
C ILE A 24 0.72 -3.97 0.25
N SER A 25 -0.02 -4.13 1.34
CA SER A 25 0.24 -5.08 2.42
C SER A 25 -0.61 -6.35 2.31
N HIS A 26 -0.34 -7.33 3.16
CA HIS A 26 -1.11 -8.56 3.24
C HIS A 26 -2.62 -8.38 3.50
N PRO A 27 -3.07 -7.58 4.49
CA PRO A 27 -4.51 -7.36 4.70
C PRO A 27 -5.15 -6.59 3.55
N THR A 28 -4.44 -5.61 2.99
CA THR A 28 -4.96 -4.84 1.84
C THR A 28 -5.10 -5.70 0.59
N SER A 29 -4.17 -6.64 0.34
CA SER A 29 -4.30 -7.55 -0.80
C SER A 29 -5.44 -8.54 -0.60
N ALA A 30 -5.66 -9.06 0.62
CA ALA A 30 -6.81 -9.90 0.93
C ALA A 30 -8.15 -9.17 0.71
N ASN A 31 -8.26 -7.92 1.18
CA ASN A 31 -9.46 -7.10 0.98
C ASN A 31 -9.71 -6.78 -0.50
N LEU A 32 -8.65 -6.50 -1.26
CA LEU A 32 -8.73 -6.24 -2.69
C LEU A 32 -9.26 -7.48 -3.44
N LEU A 33 -8.71 -8.66 -3.15
CA LEU A 33 -9.17 -9.91 -3.76
C LEU A 33 -10.61 -10.22 -3.40
N ALA A 34 -11.01 -9.97 -2.15
CA ALA A 34 -12.40 -10.13 -1.72
C ALA A 34 -13.34 -9.20 -2.51
N ARG A 35 -12.95 -7.94 -2.73
CA ARG A 35 -13.74 -6.97 -3.52
C ARG A 35 -13.88 -7.37 -4.99
N LEU A 36 -12.84 -7.97 -5.56
CA LEU A 36 -12.85 -8.47 -6.94
C LEU A 36 -13.41 -9.88 -7.08
N SER A 37 -13.92 -10.49 -6.00
CA SER A 37 -14.41 -11.87 -5.96
C SER A 37 -13.39 -12.92 -6.44
N ILE A 38 -12.09 -12.68 -6.22
CA ILE A 38 -11.00 -13.60 -6.58
C ILE A 38 -10.62 -14.45 -5.35
N PRO A 39 -10.52 -15.79 -5.48
CA PRO A 39 -10.09 -16.64 -4.37
C PRO A 39 -8.65 -16.34 -3.95
N LEU A 40 -8.36 -16.40 -2.64
CA LEU A 40 -7.01 -16.14 -2.10
C LEU A 40 -5.96 -17.17 -2.53
N ALA A 41 -6.39 -18.36 -2.95
CA ALA A 41 -5.53 -19.46 -3.36
C ALA A 41 -5.06 -19.36 -4.83
N THR A 42 -5.63 -18.44 -5.62
CA THR A 42 -5.26 -18.30 -7.04
C THR A 42 -3.80 -17.91 -7.21
N ARG A 43 -3.14 -18.52 -8.19
CA ARG A 43 -1.80 -18.13 -8.61
C ARG A 43 -1.89 -17.04 -9.66
N VAL A 44 -0.80 -16.29 -9.83
CA VAL A 44 -0.72 -15.22 -10.83
C VAL A 44 -0.91 -15.77 -12.25
N GLN A 45 -0.43 -16.99 -12.52
CA GLN A 45 -0.62 -17.68 -13.80
C GLN A 45 -2.07 -18.06 -14.11
N ASP A 46 -2.92 -18.28 -13.10
CA ASP A 46 -4.27 -18.84 -13.28
C ASP A 46 -5.33 -17.72 -13.45
N LEU A 47 -4.90 -16.47 -13.63
CA LEU A 47 -5.81 -15.33 -13.74
C LEU A 47 -6.42 -15.23 -15.12
N THR A 48 -7.72 -14.99 -15.13
CA THR A 48 -8.46 -14.72 -16.37
C THR A 48 -8.24 -13.28 -16.82
N GLU A 49 -8.27 -13.03 -18.14
CA GLU A 49 -8.18 -11.70 -18.72
C GLU A 49 -9.14 -10.64 -18.12
N PRO A 50 -10.44 -10.94 -17.85
CA PRO A 50 -11.32 -9.97 -17.18
C PRO A 50 -10.89 -9.65 -15.75
N GLN A 51 -10.33 -10.62 -15.01
CA GLN A 51 -9.78 -10.38 -13.67
C GLN A 51 -8.54 -9.48 -13.74
N ILE A 52 -7.68 -9.66 -14.73
CA ILE A 52 -6.51 -8.82 -14.95
C ILE A 52 -6.94 -7.37 -15.27
N THR A 53 -7.95 -7.21 -16.12
CA THR A 53 -8.51 -5.90 -16.47
C THR A 53 -9.12 -5.19 -15.25
N SER A 54 -9.86 -5.94 -14.43
CA SER A 54 -10.45 -5.45 -13.18
C SER A 54 -9.38 -5.06 -12.15
N LEU A 55 -8.32 -5.88 -12.01
CA LEU A 55 -7.17 -5.59 -11.16
C LEU A 55 -6.43 -4.33 -11.63
N SER A 56 -6.14 -4.22 -12.93
CA SER A 56 -5.42 -3.08 -13.51
C SER A 56 -6.19 -1.78 -13.35
N SER A 57 -7.49 -1.78 -13.67
CA SER A 57 -8.35 -0.60 -13.50
C SER A 57 -8.46 -0.18 -12.04
N PHE A 58 -8.61 -1.13 -11.11
CA PHE A 58 -8.65 -0.84 -9.68
C PHE A 58 -7.35 -0.23 -9.16
N LEU A 59 -6.20 -0.77 -9.55
CA LEU A 59 -4.91 -0.26 -9.11
C LEU A 59 -4.54 1.09 -9.76
N SER A 60 -5.07 1.38 -10.96
CA SER A 60 -4.93 2.68 -11.61
C SER A 60 -5.84 3.75 -10.99
N SER A 61 -7.02 3.37 -10.51
CA SER A 61 -8.01 4.29 -9.94
C SER A 61 -8.83 3.60 -8.84
N PRO A 62 -8.34 3.59 -7.58
CA PRO A 62 -8.99 2.86 -6.48
C PRO A 62 -10.36 3.43 -6.11
N SER A 63 -10.61 4.70 -6.40
CA SER A 63 -11.83 5.45 -6.07
C SER A 63 -13.04 5.13 -6.96
N THR A 64 -12.87 4.40 -8.07
CA THR A 64 -13.93 4.26 -9.11
C THR A 64 -14.64 2.91 -9.10
N SER A 65 -14.23 1.94 -8.27
CA SER A 65 -14.87 0.62 -8.33
C SER A 65 -16.28 0.64 -7.70
N SER A 66 -17.28 0.48 -8.55
CA SER A 66 -18.69 0.35 -8.21
C SER A 66 -18.89 -0.69 -7.12
N ARG A 67 -19.30 -0.24 -5.94
CA ARG A 67 -19.86 -1.09 -4.91
C ARG A 67 -21.12 -1.74 -5.49
N PRO A 68 -21.31 -3.08 -5.43
CA PRO A 68 -22.62 -3.64 -5.75
C PRO A 68 -23.63 -2.94 -4.85
N ALA A 69 -24.65 -2.33 -5.46
CA ALA A 69 -25.60 -1.47 -4.77
C ALA A 69 -26.07 -2.14 -3.48
N ASP A 70 -25.85 -1.48 -2.34
CA ASP A 70 -26.54 -1.80 -1.11
C ASP A 70 -28.03 -1.62 -1.44
N THR A 71 -28.72 -2.69 -1.82
CA THR A 71 -30.17 -2.66 -1.96
C THR A 71 -30.69 -2.32 -0.57
N PRO A 72 -31.37 -1.18 -0.39
CA PRO A 72 -31.91 -0.85 0.91
C PRO A 72 -33.14 -1.72 1.08
N LEU A 73 -32.97 -2.94 1.61
CA LEU A 73 -34.09 -3.65 2.19
C LEU A 73 -34.50 -2.83 3.42
N SER A 74 -35.51 -1.97 3.23
CA SER A 74 -36.09 -1.14 4.27
C SER A 74 -36.54 -2.01 5.44
N THR A 75 -35.75 -2.04 6.50
CA THR A 75 -36.22 -2.41 7.84
C THR A 75 -36.26 -1.12 8.65
N PRO A 76 -37.43 -0.49 8.84
CA PRO A 76 -37.56 0.67 9.70
C PRO A 76 -37.53 0.18 11.15
N GLY A 77 -36.39 0.27 11.85
CA GLY A 77 -36.36 -0.08 13.27
C GLY A 77 -35.04 -0.47 13.91
N ALA A 78 -33.92 -0.48 13.19
CA ALA A 78 -32.60 -0.63 13.82
C ALA A 78 -31.93 0.74 13.93
N GLY A 79 -31.69 1.21 15.15
CA GLY A 79 -30.86 2.40 15.41
C GLY A 79 -29.48 2.28 14.75
N PRO A 80 -28.68 3.37 14.66
CA PRO A 80 -27.42 3.35 13.91
C PRO A 80 -26.39 2.41 14.57
N SER A 81 -26.47 1.13 14.22
CA SER A 81 -25.52 0.11 14.65
C SER A 81 -24.25 0.22 13.81
N SER A 82 -23.14 0.36 14.53
CA SER A 82 -21.75 0.32 14.08
C SER A 82 -21.26 1.54 13.31
N THR A 83 -20.28 2.21 13.94
CA THR A 83 -19.28 3.06 13.30
C THR A 83 -19.00 2.55 11.89
N ARG A 84 -19.41 3.32 10.87
CA ARG A 84 -19.04 3.07 9.48
C ARG A 84 -17.52 3.11 9.39
N MET A 85 -16.88 1.95 9.53
CA MET A 85 -15.46 1.81 9.25
C MET A 85 -15.31 2.13 7.77
N ALA A 86 -14.69 3.27 7.46
CA ALA A 86 -14.43 3.64 6.07
C ALA A 86 -13.68 2.51 5.38
N ASP A 87 -14.08 2.17 4.15
CA ASP A 87 -13.43 1.10 3.41
C ASP A 87 -11.94 1.44 3.24
N PRO A 88 -11.01 0.61 3.72
CA PRO A 88 -9.58 0.94 3.76
C PRO A 88 -8.93 1.02 2.37
N LEU A 89 -9.72 0.79 1.32
CA LEU A 89 -9.30 0.73 -0.07
C LEU A 89 -9.51 2.05 -0.82
N ASP A 90 -10.41 2.93 -0.37
CA ASP A 90 -10.84 4.10 -1.16
C ASP A 90 -9.77 5.21 -1.24
N GLY A 91 -8.82 5.24 -0.31
CA GLY A 91 -7.73 6.24 -0.24
C GLY A 91 -6.34 5.66 -0.55
N LEU A 92 -6.26 4.49 -1.18
CA LEU A 92 -5.02 3.74 -1.31
C LEU A 92 -4.09 4.35 -2.38
N LEU A 93 -3.03 5.03 -1.95
CA LEU A 93 -1.95 5.49 -2.85
C LEU A 93 -0.98 4.34 -3.14
N ILE A 94 -0.62 4.14 -4.41
CA ILE A 94 0.23 3.01 -4.83
C ILE A 94 1.54 3.51 -5.41
N GLU A 95 2.59 2.72 -5.18
CA GLU A 95 3.89 2.74 -5.84
C GLU A 95 4.51 4.14 -6.03
N THR A 96 4.38 4.73 -7.21
CA THR A 96 4.99 6.03 -7.52
C THR A 96 4.42 7.13 -6.66
N ASP A 97 3.12 7.12 -6.42
CA ASP A 97 2.44 8.22 -5.75
C ASP A 97 2.70 8.19 -4.25
N LEU A 98 2.70 6.99 -3.64
CA LEU A 98 3.07 6.85 -2.24
C LEU A 98 4.54 7.23 -2.01
N ARG A 99 5.46 6.83 -2.92
CA ARG A 99 6.87 7.23 -2.85
C ARG A 99 7.04 8.75 -2.98
N ARG A 100 6.40 9.37 -3.96
CA ARG A 100 6.45 10.83 -4.17
C ARG A 100 5.93 11.58 -2.95
N LYS A 101 4.81 11.15 -2.37
CA LYS A 101 4.24 11.74 -1.15
C LYS A 101 5.23 11.67 0.01
N VAL A 102 5.77 10.49 0.31
CA VAL A 102 6.74 10.31 1.41
C VAL A 102 8.02 11.14 1.17
N GLN A 103 8.52 11.17 -0.06
CA GLN A 103 9.69 11.98 -0.42
C GLN A 103 9.39 13.48 -0.26
N GLY A 104 8.23 13.95 -0.71
CA GLY A 104 7.76 15.32 -0.55
C GLY A 104 7.63 15.71 0.92
N ASP A 105 7.03 14.86 1.76
CA ASP A 105 6.90 15.08 3.20
C ASP A 105 8.28 15.21 3.88
N ILE A 106 9.22 14.32 3.53
CA ILE A 106 10.60 14.37 4.06
C ILE A 106 11.34 15.62 3.57
N ALA A 107 11.21 15.96 2.29
CA ALA A 107 11.83 17.14 1.71
C ALA A 107 11.30 18.42 2.38
N HIS A 108 9.99 18.51 2.58
CA HIS A 108 9.36 19.61 3.30
C HIS A 108 9.87 19.72 4.74
N LEU A 109 9.90 18.61 5.51
CA LEU A 109 10.43 18.62 6.87
C LEU A 109 11.89 19.10 6.94
N ARG A 110 12.71 18.74 5.95
CA ARG A 110 14.10 19.20 5.81
C ARG A 110 14.18 20.68 5.48
N GLN A 111 13.36 21.17 4.55
CA GLN A 111 13.30 22.57 4.14
C GLN A 111 12.89 23.48 5.30
N VAL A 112 11.86 23.10 6.06
CA VAL A 112 11.39 23.86 7.24
C VAL A 112 12.44 23.86 8.37
N GLY A 113 13.36 22.90 8.40
CA GLY A 113 14.43 22.85 9.39
C GLY A 113 14.01 22.30 10.77
N THR A 114 12.84 21.65 10.86
CA THR A 114 12.35 21.00 12.08
C THR A 114 13.35 19.97 12.62
N TYR A 115 13.25 19.62 13.92
CA TYR A 115 14.08 18.56 14.51
C TYR A 115 14.01 17.25 13.70
N ARG A 116 12.80 16.83 13.30
CA ARG A 116 12.59 15.64 12.47
C ARG A 116 13.29 15.77 11.12
N GLY A 117 13.18 16.93 10.47
CA GLY A 117 13.89 17.24 9.22
C GLY A 117 15.40 17.13 9.34
N ARG A 118 16.00 17.73 10.37
CA ARG A 118 17.44 17.62 10.64
C ARG A 118 17.87 16.18 10.87
N ARG A 119 17.08 15.38 11.61
CA ARG A 119 17.37 13.95 11.83
C ARG A 119 17.29 13.15 10.53
N HIS A 120 16.30 13.41 9.68
CA HIS A 120 16.20 12.81 8.35
C HIS A 120 17.39 13.18 7.45
N ALA A 121 17.82 14.45 7.45
CA ALA A 121 19.00 14.89 6.69
C ALA A 121 20.29 14.21 7.16
N LEU A 122 20.42 13.96 8.47
CA LEU A 122 21.58 13.28 9.06
C LEU A 122 21.52 11.74 9.00
N GLY A 123 20.43 11.16 8.47
CA GLY A 123 20.22 9.70 8.43
C GLY A 123 20.05 9.05 9.81
N LEU A 124 19.63 9.82 10.81
CA LEU A 124 19.48 9.36 12.19
C LEU A 124 18.03 8.97 12.50
N PRO A 125 17.78 8.08 13.48
CA PRO A 125 16.43 7.74 13.91
C PRO A 125 15.68 8.97 14.43
N VAL A 126 14.40 9.07 14.11
CA VAL A 126 13.62 10.29 14.35
C VAL A 126 12.79 10.23 15.64
N ARG A 127 12.39 9.03 16.06
CA ARG A 127 11.48 8.80 17.21
C ARG A 127 12.19 8.69 18.56
N GLY A 128 13.26 9.44 18.79
CA GLY A 128 13.96 9.48 20.09
C GLY A 128 14.80 8.24 20.43
N GLN A 129 15.11 7.37 19.47
CA GLN A 129 15.97 6.21 19.71
C GLN A 129 17.42 6.61 20.03
N ASN A 130 18.10 5.79 20.83
CA ASN A 130 19.48 6.01 21.26
C ASN A 130 20.47 6.01 20.09
N THR A 131 21.15 7.14 19.88
CA THR A 131 22.18 7.29 18.82
C THR A 131 23.62 7.15 19.31
N ARG A 132 23.85 6.93 20.61
CA ARG A 132 25.21 6.77 21.15
C ARG A 132 25.93 5.58 20.52
N ASN A 133 25.27 4.43 20.44
CA ASN A 133 25.86 3.19 19.92
C ASN A 133 25.41 2.91 18.47
N ASN A 134 24.16 3.24 18.11
CA ASN A 134 23.55 2.76 16.87
C ASN A 134 23.65 3.74 15.69
N ALA A 135 24.29 4.91 15.86
CA ALA A 135 24.33 5.94 14.82
C ALA A 135 24.99 5.49 13.51
N LYS A 136 26.06 4.69 13.58
CA LYS A 136 26.76 4.20 12.37
C LYS A 136 25.84 3.31 11.53
N THR A 137 25.19 2.35 12.15
CA THR A 137 24.22 1.44 11.50
C THR A 137 23.03 2.21 10.95
N ALA A 138 22.51 3.16 11.72
CA ALA A 138 21.40 4.02 11.28
C ALA A 138 21.77 4.80 10.01
N LYS A 139 22.91 5.49 9.99
CA LYS A 139 23.37 6.23 8.79
C LYS A 139 23.58 5.34 7.58
N LYS A 140 24.01 4.09 7.78
CA LYS A 140 24.17 3.10 6.71
C LYS A 140 22.82 2.68 6.11
N MET A 141 21.84 2.38 6.97
CA MET A 141 20.57 1.73 6.61
C MET A 141 19.42 2.71 6.32
N ASN A 142 19.41 3.89 6.93
CA ASN A 142 18.35 4.90 6.80
C ASN A 142 18.60 5.82 5.61
N ARG A 143 18.57 5.23 4.41
CA ARG A 143 18.56 5.97 3.14
C ARG A 143 17.14 6.04 2.63
N VAL A 144 16.80 7.14 1.95
CA VAL A 144 15.46 7.38 1.40
C VAL A 144 15.09 6.27 0.41
N GLU A 145 16.04 5.87 -0.42
CA GLU A 145 15.94 4.65 -1.21
C GLU A 145 16.78 3.56 -0.55
N ARG A 146 16.10 2.61 0.12
CA ARG A 146 16.77 1.34 0.43
C ARG A 146 17.02 0.66 -0.90
N ARG A 147 18.28 0.31 -1.19
CA ARG A 147 18.59 -0.63 -2.27
C ARG A 147 17.69 -1.84 -2.05
N HIS A 148 16.79 -2.10 -2.99
CA HIS A 148 15.93 -3.27 -2.92
C HIS A 148 16.86 -4.48 -2.87
N TYR A 149 16.85 -5.21 -1.75
CA TYR A 149 17.32 -6.58 -1.78
C TYR A 149 16.29 -7.31 -2.63
N SER A 150 16.63 -7.52 -3.90
CA SER A 150 15.94 -8.49 -4.74
C SER A 150 16.14 -9.84 -4.07
N THR A 151 15.09 -10.36 -3.44
CA THR A 151 14.94 -11.79 -3.14
C THR A 151 14.18 -12.45 -4.28
#